data_AF-K7MS17-F1
#
_entry.id   AF-K7MS17-F1
#
_cell.length_a   1.000
_cell.length_b   1.000
_cell.length_c   1.000
_cell.angle_alpha   90.00
_cell.angle_beta   90.00
_cell.angle_gamma   90.00
#
_symmetry.space_group_name_H-M   'P 1'
#
loop_
_entity.id
_entity.type
_entity.pdbx_description
1 polymer ?
#
loop_
_entity_poly.entity_id
_entity_poly.type
_entity_poly.pdbx_seq_one_letter_code
_entity_poly.pdbx_strand_id
1 'polypeptide(L)'
;MESRGHSNLLLSFSSFIHQHCHVAKSLVGTSIFTVNNSNNEFVLISDPDGAKSIGLLCFRQEDAEAFLAQVRSRSRELRSKAKVVPITLDQVEGIAFRFLLDPVQIRNALESELLAVKKRNKHYCPVYFSKEDIEQELSKVSRASRAPGVSQHITV
;
A
#
# COMPACT_ATOMS: atom_id res chain seq x y z
N MET A 1 35.01 -6.17 -19.76
CA MET A 1 34.18 -4.96 -19.60
C MET A 1 32.97 -5.36 -18.77
N GLU A 2 33.05 -5.12 -17.45
CA GLU A 2 32.00 -5.42 -16.48
C GLU A 2 30.84 -4.44 -16.63
N SER A 3 29.71 -4.91 -17.17
CA SER A 3 28.44 -4.19 -17.03
C SER A 3 27.86 -4.49 -15.65
N ARG A 4 28.08 -3.54 -14.72
CA ARG A 4 27.36 -3.43 -13.45
C ARG A 4 25.86 -3.26 -13.74
N GLY A 5 25.13 -4.37 -13.77
CA GLY A 5 23.67 -4.38 -13.79
C GLY A 5 23.15 -3.94 -12.42
N HIS A 6 22.64 -2.72 -12.34
CA HIS A 6 21.91 -2.22 -11.18
C HIS A 6 20.79 -3.19 -10.80
N SER A 7 20.99 -3.88 -9.69
CA SER A 7 20.04 -4.77 -9.06
C SER A 7 18.75 -4.02 -8.66
N ASN A 8 17.63 -4.40 -9.28
CA ASN A 8 16.37 -4.70 -8.62
C ASN A 8 15.81 -3.68 -7.60
N LEU A 9 15.61 -2.42 -7.99
CA LEU A 9 14.79 -1.47 -7.22
C LEU A 9 13.28 -1.54 -7.54
N LEU A 10 12.88 -2.39 -8.49
CA LEU A 10 11.50 -2.80 -8.70
C LEU A 10 11.32 -4.27 -8.31
N LEU A 11 11.75 -4.65 -7.10
CA LEU A 11 11.09 -5.80 -6.49
C LEU A 11 9.63 -5.38 -6.32
N SER A 12 8.76 -5.91 -7.18
CA SER A 12 7.32 -5.75 -7.01
C SER A 12 7.00 -6.07 -5.56
N PHE A 13 6.23 -5.22 -4.90
CA PHE A 13 5.87 -5.49 -3.51
C PHE A 13 5.17 -6.85 -3.40
N SER A 14 4.51 -7.35 -4.46
CA SER A 14 4.05 -8.75 -4.50
C SER A 14 5.18 -9.77 -4.33
N SER A 15 6.32 -9.57 -4.99
CA SER A 15 7.53 -10.39 -4.80
C SER A 15 8.09 -10.25 -3.38
N PHE A 16 8.10 -9.04 -2.82
CA PHE A 16 8.49 -8.80 -1.41
C PHE A 16 7.57 -9.55 -0.43
N ILE A 17 6.25 -9.47 -0.62
CA ILE A 17 5.25 -10.17 0.19
C ILE A 17 5.40 -11.69 0.05
N HIS A 18 5.64 -12.19 -1.16
CA HIS A 18 5.85 -13.61 -1.42
C HIS A 18 7.13 -14.13 -0.73
N GLN A 19 8.21 -13.34 -0.73
CA GLN A 19 9.45 -13.67 -0.02
C GLN A 19 9.34 -13.54 1.50
N HIS A 20 8.46 -12.67 2.00
CA HIS A 20 8.27 -12.43 3.43
C HIS A 20 6.87 -12.84 3.89
N CYS A 21 6.66 -14.15 4.08
CA CYS A 21 5.36 -14.74 4.45
C CYS A 21 4.71 -14.11 5.70
N HIS A 22 5.48 -13.54 6.64
CA HIS A 22 4.94 -12.81 7.78
C HIS A 22 4.18 -11.54 7.35
N VAL A 23 4.66 -10.84 6.31
CA VAL A 23 4.02 -9.63 5.81
C VAL A 23 2.72 -9.99 5.07
N ALA A 24 2.71 -11.10 4.32
CA ALA A 24 1.47 -11.64 3.76
C ALA A 24 0.43 -11.94 4.85
N LYS A 25 0.86 -12.58 5.95
CA LYS A 25 -0.01 -12.88 7.10
C LYS A 25 -0.55 -11.64 7.79
N SER A 26 0.25 -10.57 7.91
CA SER A 26 -0.24 -9.30 8.49
C SER A 26 -1.23 -8.57 7.59
N LEU A 27 -1.31 -8.93 6.31
CA LEU A 27 -2.24 -8.33 5.35
C LEU A 27 -3.54 -9.16 5.22
N VAL A 28 -3.62 -10.32 5.87
CA VAL A 28 -4.86 -11.11 5.95
C VAL A 28 -5.94 -10.28 6.65
N GLY A 29 -7.09 -10.13 5.99
CA GLY A 29 -8.20 -9.30 6.48
C GLY A 29 -8.12 -7.82 6.04
N THR A 30 -7.00 -7.37 5.49
CA THR A 30 -6.92 -6.04 4.87
C THR A 30 -7.59 -6.09 3.50
N SER A 31 -8.64 -5.30 3.31
CA SER A 31 -9.32 -5.19 2.01
C SER A 31 -8.47 -4.37 1.05
N ILE A 32 -8.18 -4.93 -0.11
CA ILE A 32 -7.43 -4.26 -1.18
C ILE A 32 -8.30 -4.26 -2.42
N PHE A 33 -8.39 -3.12 -3.08
CA PHE A 33 -9.25 -2.91 -4.23
C PHE A 33 -8.41 -2.67 -5.47
N THR A 34 -8.86 -3.22 -6.58
CA THR A 34 -8.29 -2.94 -7.90
C THR A 34 -9.41 -2.83 -8.93
N VAL A 35 -9.06 -2.45 -10.15
CA VAL A 35 -10.01 -2.32 -11.25
C VAL A 35 -9.76 -3.44 -12.25
N ASN A 36 -10.78 -4.24 -12.50
CA ASN A 36 -10.75 -5.29 -13.53
C ASN A 36 -11.62 -4.91 -14.72
N ASN A 37 -11.25 -5.38 -15.91
CA ASN A 37 -12.09 -5.32 -17.10
C ASN A 37 -13.20 -6.40 -17.08
N SER A 38 -13.98 -6.53 -18.16
CA SER A 38 -15.03 -7.55 -18.27
C SER A 38 -14.51 -8.99 -18.28
N ASN A 39 -13.24 -9.19 -18.60
CA ASN A 39 -12.58 -10.50 -18.65
C ASN A 39 -11.94 -10.85 -17.29
N ASN A 40 -12.21 -10.05 -16.24
CA ASN A 40 -11.57 -10.14 -14.93
C ASN A 40 -10.04 -9.95 -14.96
N GLU A 41 -9.50 -9.29 -15.97
CA GLU A 41 -8.08 -8.92 -16.04
C GLU A 41 -7.85 -7.55 -15.40
N PHE A 42 -6.70 -7.38 -14.73
CA PHE A 42 -6.34 -6.11 -14.12
C PHE A 42 -6.19 -5.01 -15.16
N VAL A 43 -6.78 -3.84 -14.88
CA VAL A 43 -6.52 -2.64 -15.67
C VAL A 43 -5.15 -2.08 -15.28
N LEU A 44 -4.25 -2.01 -16.26
CA LEU A 44 -2.89 -1.52 -16.09
C LEU A 44 -2.74 -0.10 -16.63
N ILE A 45 -1.82 0.64 -16.02
CA ILE A 45 -1.34 1.93 -16.52
C ILE A 45 -0.04 1.65 -17.25
N SER A 46 -0.02 1.92 -18.55
CA SER A 46 1.16 1.78 -19.38
C SER A 46 1.83 3.13 -19.62
N ASP A 47 3.14 3.13 -19.82
CA ASP A 47 3.84 4.27 -20.42
C ASP A 47 3.38 4.50 -21.88
N PRO A 48 3.62 5.69 -22.46
CA PRO A 48 3.19 6.00 -23.82
C PRO A 48 3.72 5.02 -24.88
N ASP A 49 4.91 4.46 -24.65
CA ASP A 49 5.56 3.49 -25.53
C ASP A 49 5.08 2.04 -25.31
N GLY A 50 4.28 1.79 -24.27
CA GLY A 50 3.77 0.46 -23.89
C GLY A 50 4.81 -0.52 -23.35
N ALA A 51 6.04 -0.07 -23.09
CA ALA A 51 7.14 -0.88 -22.62
C ALA A 51 7.01 -1.28 -21.14
N LYS A 52 6.29 -0.49 -20.33
CA LYS A 52 6.10 -0.75 -18.90
C LYS A 52 4.65 -0.55 -18.52
N SER A 53 4.10 -1.57 -17.87
CA SER A 53 2.74 -1.56 -17.35
C SER A 53 2.76 -1.79 -15.84
N ILE A 54 1.98 -0.98 -15.13
CA ILE A 54 1.84 -1.07 -13.67
C ILE A 54 0.36 -1.14 -13.30
N GLY A 55 0.01 -2.07 -12.43
CA GLY A 55 -1.33 -2.12 -11.83
C GLY A 55 -1.43 -1.22 -10.61
N LEU A 56 -2.65 -0.85 -10.24
CA LEU A 56 -2.93 -0.15 -8.99
C LEU A 56 -3.67 -1.05 -8.00
N LEU A 57 -3.20 -1.02 -6.75
CA LEU A 57 -3.83 -1.63 -5.59
C LEU A 57 -4.17 -0.52 -4.60
N CYS A 58 -5.44 -0.37 -4.27
CA CYS A 58 -5.92 0.71 -3.41
C CYS A 58 -6.39 0.11 -2.08
N PHE A 59 -5.95 0.68 -0.95
CA PHE A 59 -6.48 0.26 0.35
C PHE A 59 -7.87 0.84 0.63
N ARG A 60 -8.28 1.85 -0.15
CA ARG A 60 -9.60 2.46 -0.10
C ARG A 60 -10.38 2.17 -1.37
N GLN A 61 -11.65 1.81 -1.21
CA GLN A 61 -12.53 1.60 -2.34
C GLN A 61 -12.73 2.89 -3.15
N GLU A 62 -12.83 4.05 -2.49
CA GLU A 62 -13.02 5.34 -3.17
C GLU A 62 -11.86 5.69 -4.10
N ASP A 63 -10.63 5.31 -3.73
CA ASP A 63 -9.45 5.54 -4.57
C ASP A 63 -9.48 4.65 -5.83
N ALA A 64 -9.93 3.40 -5.69
CA ALA A 64 -10.15 2.50 -6.82
C ALA A 64 -11.30 2.98 -7.72
N GLU A 65 -12.36 3.53 -7.14
CA GLU A 65 -13.48 4.12 -7.87
C GLU A 65 -13.08 5.39 -8.63
N ALA A 66 -12.24 6.23 -8.02
CA ALA A 66 -11.67 7.40 -8.69
C ALA A 66 -10.77 6.98 -9.86
N PHE A 67 -9.97 5.92 -9.70
CA PHE A 67 -9.21 5.34 -10.80
C PHE A 67 -10.13 4.79 -11.89
N LEU A 68 -11.17 4.04 -11.54
CA LEU A 68 -12.18 3.54 -12.48
C LEU A 68 -12.86 4.68 -13.26
N ALA A 69 -13.20 5.79 -12.61
CA ALA A 69 -13.77 6.97 -13.27
C ALA A 69 -12.82 7.55 -14.33
N GLN A 70 -11.52 7.61 -14.02
CA GLN A 70 -10.49 8.03 -14.99
C GLN A 70 -10.33 7.02 -16.13
N VAL A 71 -10.36 5.72 -15.85
CA VAL A 71 -10.29 4.65 -16.86
C VAL A 71 -11.48 4.75 -17.82
N ARG A 72 -12.69 4.97 -17.30
CA ARG A 72 -13.92 5.10 -18.10
C ARG A 72 -13.95 6.38 -18.94
N SER A 73 -13.37 7.47 -18.46
CA SER A 73 -13.29 8.72 -19.25
C SER A 73 -12.34 8.58 -20.44
N ARG A 74 -11.24 7.83 -20.27
CA ARG A 74 -10.18 7.67 -21.28
C ARG A 74 -10.40 6.52 -22.27
N SER A 75 -10.96 5.40 -21.83
CA SER A 75 -11.13 4.20 -22.68
C SER A 75 -12.60 3.93 -22.98
N ARG A 76 -13.00 4.05 -24.25
CA ARG A 76 -14.35 3.73 -24.72
C ARG A 76 -14.71 2.27 -24.47
N GLU A 77 -13.73 1.37 -24.55
CA GLU A 77 -13.90 -0.07 -24.35
C GLU A 77 -14.20 -0.43 -22.90
N LEU A 78 -13.66 0.32 -21.95
CA LEU A 78 -13.78 0.05 -20.51
C LEU A 78 -14.95 0.80 -19.85
N ARG A 79 -15.63 1.70 -20.56
CA ARG A 79 -16.71 2.57 -20.05
C ARG A 79 -17.75 1.86 -19.20
N SER A 80 -18.28 0.73 -19.68
CA SER A 80 -19.31 -0.05 -18.96
C SER A 80 -18.80 -1.41 -18.47
N LYS A 81 -17.55 -1.77 -18.80
CA LYS A 81 -17.02 -3.12 -18.60
C LYS A 81 -16.08 -3.24 -17.41
N ALA A 82 -15.43 -2.14 -17.03
CA ALA A 82 -14.53 -2.15 -15.89
C ALA A 82 -15.29 -1.98 -14.57
N LYS A 83 -14.85 -2.69 -13.53
CA LYS A 83 -15.42 -2.66 -12.17
C LYS A 83 -14.32 -2.69 -11.12
N VAL A 84 -14.61 -2.07 -9.97
CA VAL A 84 -13.78 -2.24 -8.78
C VAL A 84 -14.07 -3.62 -8.18
N VAL A 85 -13.02 -4.35 -7.83
CA VAL A 85 -13.11 -5.65 -7.17
C VAL A 85 -12.21 -5.67 -5.93
N PRO A 86 -12.67 -6.26 -4.82
CA PRO A 86 -11.77 -6.62 -3.74
C PRO A 86 -10.90 -7.80 -4.19
N ILE A 87 -9.63 -7.74 -3.85
CA ILE A 87 -8.65 -8.80 -4.09
C ILE A 87 -7.78 -9.00 -2.87
N THR A 88 -7.13 -10.15 -2.82
CA THR A 88 -6.15 -10.50 -1.81
C THR A 88 -4.76 -10.54 -2.44
N LEU A 89 -3.70 -10.36 -1.63
CA LEU A 89 -2.34 -10.23 -2.18
C LEU A 89 -1.78 -11.51 -2.80
N ASP A 90 -2.36 -12.65 -2.51
CA ASP A 90 -2.06 -13.92 -3.20
C ASP A 90 -2.50 -13.90 -4.67
N GLN A 91 -3.43 -13.01 -5.05
CA GLN A 91 -3.94 -12.92 -6.42
C GLN A 91 -3.07 -12.03 -7.33
N VAL A 92 -2.04 -11.36 -6.81
CA VAL A 92 -1.21 -10.40 -7.56
C VAL A 92 0.15 -10.98 -7.94
N GLU A 93 0.17 -11.92 -8.88
CA GLU A 93 1.41 -12.50 -9.39
C GLU A 93 1.84 -11.88 -10.74
N GLY A 94 3.15 -11.72 -10.95
CA GLY A 94 3.74 -11.45 -12.27
C GLY A 94 3.65 -10.01 -12.81
N ILE A 95 2.90 -9.12 -12.16
CA ILE A 95 2.75 -7.71 -12.58
C ILE A 95 3.31 -6.78 -11.50
N ALA A 96 3.95 -5.68 -11.91
CA ALA A 96 4.34 -4.62 -10.99
C ALA A 96 3.08 -3.89 -10.51
N PHE A 97 2.92 -3.74 -9.21
CA PHE A 97 1.82 -2.98 -8.62
C PHE A 97 2.32 -1.81 -7.78
N ARG A 98 1.56 -0.72 -7.79
CA ARG A 98 1.72 0.39 -6.84
C ARG A 98 0.55 0.41 -5.88
N PHE A 99 0.85 0.55 -4.59
CA PHE A 99 -0.16 0.77 -3.58
C PHE A 99 -0.52 2.24 -3.47
N LEU A 100 -1.81 2.52 -3.43
CA LEU A 100 -2.38 3.76 -2.93
C LEU A 100 -2.81 3.52 -1.48
N LEU A 101 -1.93 3.93 -0.56
CA LEU A 101 -2.19 3.95 0.87
C LEU A 101 -3.22 5.03 1.18
N ASP A 102 -4.02 4.81 2.22
CA ASP A 102 -4.94 5.84 2.71
C ASP A 102 -4.17 7.13 3.06
N PRO A 103 -4.54 8.30 2.51
CA PRO A 103 -3.94 9.58 2.87
C PRO A 103 -3.89 9.84 4.38
N VAL A 104 -4.88 9.35 5.15
CA VAL A 104 -4.87 9.42 6.62
C VAL A 104 -3.69 8.66 7.20
N GLN A 105 -3.41 7.45 6.69
CA GLN A 105 -2.29 6.63 7.15
C GLN A 105 -0.94 7.26 6.80
N ILE A 106 -0.84 7.90 5.63
CA ILE A 106 0.35 8.66 5.25
C ILE A 106 0.56 9.86 6.19
N ARG A 107 -0.49 10.65 6.44
CA ARG A 107 -0.42 11.79 7.37
C ARG A 107 -0.02 11.33 8.77
N ASN A 108 -0.68 10.31 9.29
CA ASN A 108 -0.38 9.76 10.62
C ASN A 108 1.07 9.29 10.73
N ALA A 109 1.60 8.61 9.69
CA ALA A 109 2.99 8.17 9.67
C ALA A 109 3.99 9.34 9.65
N LEU A 110 3.64 10.46 9.00
CA LEU A 110 4.50 11.65 8.95
C LEU A 110 4.47 12.45 10.26
N GLU A 111 3.31 12.51 10.92
CA GLU A 111 3.13 13.29 12.16
C GLU A 111 3.56 12.51 13.42
N SER A 112 3.56 11.17 13.37
CA SER A 112 3.85 10.32 14.53
C SER A 112 5.35 10.04 14.71
N GLU A 113 6.10 10.98 15.28
CA GLU A 113 7.49 10.70 15.71
C GLU A 113 7.56 9.60 16.77
N LEU A 114 6.51 9.45 17.58
CA LEU A 114 6.44 8.47 18.67
C LEU A 114 6.44 7.02 18.19
N LEU A 115 6.01 6.78 16.95
CA LEU A 115 5.98 5.45 16.34
C LEU A 115 7.21 5.19 15.47
N ALA A 116 8.12 6.17 15.32
CA ALA A 116 9.29 6.03 14.49
C ALA A 116 10.21 4.90 15.02
N VAL A 117 10.38 3.87 14.20
CA VAL A 117 11.25 2.73 14.49
C VAL A 117 12.65 3.03 13.97
N LYS A 118 13.65 2.96 14.86
CA LYS A 118 15.06 3.06 14.47
C LYS A 118 15.58 1.68 14.08
N LYS A 119 16.01 1.50 12.82
CA LYS A 119 16.67 0.28 12.35
C LYS A 119 17.90 0.63 11.52
N ARG A 120 19.08 0.10 11.92
CA ARG A 120 20.37 0.29 11.23
C ARG A 120 20.65 1.75 10.81
N ASN A 121 20.60 2.66 11.79
CA ASN A 121 20.82 4.11 11.62
C ASN A 121 19.83 4.84 10.70
N LYS A 122 18.69 4.24 10.39
CA LYS A 122 17.59 4.87 9.66
C LYS A 122 16.34 4.91 10.54
N HIS A 123 15.62 6.01 10.45
CA HIS A 123 14.31 6.18 11.07
C HIS A 123 13.25 5.75 10.06
N TYR A 124 12.33 4.90 10.50
CA TYR A 124 11.21 4.40 9.70
C TYR A 124 9.92 4.78 10.40
N CYS A 125 9.02 5.48 9.70
CA CYS A 125 7.67 5.70 10.19
C CYS A 125 6.78 4.53 9.72
N PRO A 126 6.20 3.74 10.64
CA PRO A 126 5.30 2.67 10.27
C PRO A 126 4.03 3.26 9.64
N VAL A 127 3.56 2.61 8.57
CA VAL A 127 2.23 2.84 8.02
C VAL A 127 1.37 1.65 8.40
N TYR A 128 0.17 1.92 8.89
CA TYR A 128 -0.74 0.90 9.36
C TYR A 128 -1.87 0.71 8.35
N PHE A 129 -2.38 -0.52 8.26
CA PHE A 129 -3.45 -0.85 7.32
C PHE A 129 -4.84 -0.72 7.94
N SER A 130 -4.91 -0.81 9.28
CA SER A 130 -6.13 -0.63 10.05
C SER A 130 -5.92 0.44 11.13
N LYS A 131 -7.03 0.97 11.63
CA LYS A 131 -7.00 1.93 12.76
C LYS A 131 -6.58 1.20 14.04
N GLU A 132 -7.04 -0.04 14.19
CA GLU A 132 -6.83 -0.91 15.34
C GLU A 132 -5.34 -1.21 15.55
N ASP A 133 -4.58 -1.39 14.47
CA ASP A 133 -3.13 -1.60 14.56
C ASP A 133 -2.40 -0.38 15.13
N ILE A 134 -2.81 0.84 14.75
CA ILE A 134 -2.25 2.09 15.30
C ILE A 134 -2.60 2.21 16.78
N GLU A 135 -3.88 2.02 17.12
CA GLU A 135 -4.38 2.13 18.50
C GLU A 135 -3.65 1.13 19.42
N GLN A 136 -3.41 -0.09 18.93
CA GLN A 136 -2.64 -1.09 19.66
C GLN A 136 -1.19 -0.64 19.90
N GLU A 137 -0.50 -0.07 18.91
CA GLU A 137 0.87 0.44 19.08
C GLU A 137 0.94 1.67 20.00
N LEU A 138 0.00 2.61 19.85
CA LEU A 138 -0.11 3.77 20.76
C LEU A 138 -0.34 3.34 22.22
N SER A 139 -1.09 2.25 22.44
CA SER A 139 -1.30 1.68 23.77
C SER A 139 -0.01 1.11 24.40
N LYS A 140 0.93 0.61 23.57
CA LYS A 140 2.24 0.10 24.02
C LYS A 140 3.17 1.26 24.40
N VAL A 141 3.18 2.33 23.61
CA VAL A 141 3.98 3.55 23.91
C VAL A 141 3.49 4.24 25.19
N SER A 142 2.18 4.28 25.41
CA SER A 142 1.57 4.82 26.63
C SER A 142 1.94 4.04 27.90
N ARG A 143 2.27 2.74 27.77
CA ARG A 143 2.72 1.91 28.89
C ARG A 143 4.22 2.00 29.14
N ALA A 144 5.02 2.19 28.10
CA ALA A 144 6.48 2.36 28.22
C ALA A 144 6.88 3.72 28.80
N SER A 145 6.02 4.74 28.68
CA SER A 145 6.25 6.11 29.19
C SER A 145 5.90 6.30 30.67
N ARG A 146 5.57 5.25 31.42
CA ARG A 146 5.31 5.32 32.87
C ARG A 146 6.57 5.44 33.75
N ALA A 147 7.69 5.89 33.18
CA ALA A 147 8.78 6.46 33.95
C ALA A 147 8.37 7.88 34.44
N PRO A 148 8.60 8.24 35.70
CA PRO A 148 8.13 9.51 36.25
C PRO A 148 8.91 10.66 35.60
N GLY A 149 8.29 11.41 34.67
CA GLY A 149 8.96 12.61 34.15
C GLY A 149 8.33 13.38 32.98
N VAL A 150 7.51 12.79 32.11
CA VAL A 150 7.02 13.53 30.93
C VAL A 150 5.56 13.19 30.63
N SER A 151 4.65 14.12 30.91
CA SER A 151 3.26 14.08 30.47
C SER A 151 3.15 14.73 29.09
N GLN A 152 2.66 14.00 28.09
CA GLN A 152 2.21 14.58 26.82
C GLN A 152 0.77 14.13 26.56
N HIS A 153 -0.14 15.09 26.58
CA HIS A 153 -1.55 14.94 26.25
C HIS A 153 -1.71 15.10 24.74
N ILE A 154 -2.15 14.05 24.03
CA ILE A 154 -2.60 14.15 22.63
C ILE A 154 -4.12 14.22 22.67
N THR A 155 -4.67 15.36 22.22
CA THR A 155 -6.11 15.54 21.99
C THR A 155 -6.42 15.07 20.56
N VAL A 156 -7.42 14.20 20.41
CA VAL A 156 -7.99 13.76 19.13
C VAL A 156 -8.96 14.82 18.61
#